data_AF-A0AAE1U2D2-F1
#
_entry.id   AF-A0AAE1U2D2-F1
#
_cell.length_a   1.000
_cell.length_b   1.000
_cell.length_c   1.000
_cell.angle_alpha   90.00
_cell.angle_beta   90.00
_cell.angle_gamma   90.00
#
_symmetry.space_group_name_H-M   'P 1'
#
loop_
_entity.id
_entity.type
_entity.pdbx_description
1 polymer ?
#
loop_
_entity_poly.entity_id
_entity_poly.type
_entity_poly.pdbx_seq_one_letter_code
_entity_poly.pdbx_strand_id
1 'polypeptide(L)'
;MRRCAGVPITTTITTITTTTTILQLPPPPLHPLLPSQQQHQYNSNTHLHQHLPGTYYGGEEDGMGTVPEAIMKRLEEGYRELQATPSKSLLKKYLTPMVFNQLKRRVTAAGATLLDVIQSGLANPDSGVGVYAPDAESYIMFRDLFDPVIDDYHGGFGSRDLHPGIT
;
A
#
# COMPACT_ATOMS: atom_id res chain seq x y z
N MET A 1 41.51 67.99 -13.75
CA MET A 1 40.35 67.92 -14.67
C MET A 1 40.54 66.64 -15.48
N ARG A 2 39.72 65.58 -15.49
CA ARG A 2 38.34 65.30 -15.09
C ARG A 2 38.31 63.83 -14.62
N ARG A 3 37.54 63.52 -13.57
CA ARG A 3 37.25 62.15 -13.14
C ARG A 3 36.18 61.58 -14.07
N CYS A 4 36.43 60.44 -14.72
CA CYS A 4 35.39 59.67 -15.39
C CYS A 4 34.97 58.53 -14.45
N ALA A 5 33.78 58.65 -13.89
CA ALA A 5 33.16 57.68 -13.01
C ALA A 5 32.60 56.51 -13.83
N GLY A 6 33.00 55.28 -13.51
CA GLY A 6 32.35 54.07 -13.99
C GLY A 6 31.05 53.85 -13.22
N VAL A 7 29.94 53.79 -13.94
CA VAL A 7 28.60 53.54 -13.39
C VAL A 7 28.47 52.04 -13.10
N PRO A 8 28.16 51.61 -11.86
CA PRO A 8 27.86 50.21 -11.58
C PRO A 8 26.45 49.84 -12.05
N ILE A 9 26.36 48.85 -12.94
CA ILE A 9 25.13 48.17 -13.32
C ILE A 9 24.57 47.41 -12.11
N THR A 10 23.48 47.91 -11.54
CA THR A 10 22.76 47.26 -10.45
C THR A 10 21.69 46.34 -11.05
N THR A 11 21.94 45.03 -11.00
CA THR A 11 20.95 44.00 -11.33
C THR A 11 20.00 43.85 -10.15
N THR A 12 18.81 44.42 -10.25
CA THR A 12 17.74 44.24 -9.26
C THR A 12 17.15 42.84 -9.41
N ILE A 13 17.48 41.92 -8.49
CA ILE A 13 16.79 40.64 -8.35
C ILE A 13 15.55 40.89 -7.50
N THR A 14 14.38 40.95 -8.14
CA THR A 14 13.08 40.99 -7.45
C THR A 14 12.78 39.61 -6.89
N THR A 15 12.98 39.41 -5.59
CA THR A 15 12.49 38.23 -4.88
C THR A 15 10.98 38.35 -4.68
N ILE A 16 10.21 37.60 -5.47
CA ILE A 16 8.80 37.35 -5.24
C ILE A 16 8.70 36.25 -4.18
N THR A 17 8.46 36.63 -2.93
CA THR A 17 8.13 35.68 -1.86
C THR A 17 6.62 35.65 -1.71
N THR A 18 5.99 34.64 -2.30
CA THR A 18 4.55 34.38 -2.19
C THR A 18 4.23 34.03 -0.73
N THR A 19 3.48 34.90 -0.05
CA THR A 19 2.94 34.60 1.28
C THR A 19 1.70 33.74 1.11
N THR A 20 1.84 32.43 1.28
CA THR A 20 0.69 31.51 1.37
C THR A 20 0.03 31.67 2.73
N THR A 21 -1.00 32.51 2.82
CA THR A 21 -1.89 32.54 3.99
C THR A 21 -2.80 31.32 3.93
N ILE A 22 -2.53 30.30 4.75
CA ILE A 22 -3.48 29.21 5.00
C ILE A 22 -4.61 29.80 5.87
N LEU A 23 -5.78 30.03 5.27
CA LEU A 23 -7.01 30.30 6.02
C LEU A 23 -7.43 29.01 6.72
N GLN A 24 -7.03 28.86 7.99
CA GLN A 24 -7.53 27.80 8.86
C GLN A 24 -8.99 28.15 9.24
N LEU A 25 -9.96 27.50 8.60
CA LEU A 25 -11.36 27.61 8.99
C LEU A 25 -11.56 26.93 10.37
N PRO A 26 -12.33 27.53 11.30
CA PRO A 26 -12.65 26.85 12.55
C PRO A 26 -13.45 25.57 12.26
N PRO A 27 -13.25 24.49 13.04
CA PRO A 27 -14.02 23.27 12.86
C PRO A 27 -15.52 23.57 13.04
N PRO A 28 -16.40 22.98 12.23
CA PRO A 28 -17.83 23.16 12.40
C PRO A 28 -18.24 22.68 13.80
N PRO A 29 -19.22 23.34 14.45
CA PRO A 29 -19.72 22.89 15.74
C PRO A 29 -20.19 21.45 15.63
N LEU A 30 -19.70 20.58 16.52
CA LEU A 30 -20.07 19.17 16.58
C LEU A 30 -21.56 19.07 16.93
N HIS A 31 -22.39 18.90 15.90
CA HIS A 31 -23.78 18.51 16.08
C HIS A 31 -23.81 17.00 16.38
N PRO A 32 -24.54 16.54 17.43
CA PRO A 32 -24.75 15.11 17.64
C PRO A 32 -25.40 14.50 16.40
N LEU A 33 -24.79 13.46 15.83
CA LEU A 33 -25.34 12.74 14.69
C LEU A 33 -26.67 12.09 15.10
N LEU A 34 -27.68 12.21 14.22
CA LEU A 34 -28.96 11.53 14.40
C LEU A 34 -28.74 9.99 14.43
N PRO A 35 -29.45 9.25 15.30
CA PRO A 35 -29.24 7.81 15.51
C PRO A 35 -29.26 6.95 14.24
N SER A 36 -29.98 7.36 13.20
CA SER A 36 -30.10 6.65 11.92
C SER A 36 -28.83 6.71 11.05
N GLN A 37 -28.02 7.76 11.19
CA GLN A 37 -26.70 7.88 10.54
C GLN A 37 -25.65 7.05 11.31
N GLN A 38 -25.81 6.95 12.64
CA GLN A 38 -24.99 6.09 13.48
C GLN A 38 -25.23 4.61 13.16
N GLN A 39 -26.47 4.22 12.85
CA GLN A 39 -26.78 2.85 12.44
C GLN A 39 -26.12 2.47 11.11
N HIS A 40 -26.07 3.35 10.11
CA HIS A 40 -25.41 3.07 8.82
C HIS A 40 -23.87 2.98 8.91
N GLN A 41 -23.27 3.66 9.90
CA GLN A 41 -21.83 3.58 10.15
C GLN A 41 -21.47 2.41 11.08
N TYR A 42 -22.43 1.97 11.92
CA TYR A 42 -22.28 0.84 12.83
C TYR A 42 -22.56 -0.51 12.15
N ASN A 43 -23.47 -0.58 11.20
CA ASN A 43 -23.79 -1.82 10.48
C ASN A 43 -22.83 -2.15 9.32
N SER A 44 -21.86 -1.28 9.03
CA SER A 44 -20.74 -1.56 8.13
C SER A 44 -19.48 -2.05 8.87
N ASN A 45 -19.48 -2.07 10.21
CA ASN A 45 -18.32 -2.42 11.02
C ASN A 45 -18.68 -3.31 12.21
N THR A 46 -19.13 -4.54 11.98
CA THR A 46 -18.86 -5.68 12.87
C THR A 46 -19.30 -6.97 12.19
N HIS A 47 -18.40 -7.61 11.44
CA HIS A 47 -18.36 -9.06 11.41
C HIS A 47 -17.26 -9.50 12.38
N LEU A 48 -17.50 -9.31 13.68
CA LEU A 48 -16.64 -9.91 14.70
C LEU A 48 -16.96 -11.40 14.72
N HIS A 49 -16.24 -12.15 13.89
CA HIS A 49 -16.24 -13.60 13.91
C HIS A 49 -15.78 -14.06 15.29
N GLN A 50 -16.64 -14.79 15.99
CA GLN A 50 -16.31 -15.40 17.27
C GLN A 50 -15.10 -16.32 17.10
N HIS A 51 -14.14 -16.15 17.99
CA HIS A 51 -12.82 -16.75 17.97
C HIS A 51 -12.91 -18.25 18.28
N LEU A 52 -13.10 -19.08 17.25
CA LEU A 52 -12.83 -20.52 17.31
C LEU A 52 -11.37 -20.76 16.87
N PRO A 53 -10.59 -21.59 17.59
CA PRO A 53 -9.24 -21.93 17.16
C PRO A 53 -9.33 -22.82 15.91
N GLY A 54 -9.11 -22.23 14.73
CA GLY A 54 -9.00 -23.00 13.48
C GLY A 54 -9.49 -22.35 12.19
N THR A 55 -10.14 -21.17 12.22
CA THR A 55 -10.68 -20.52 11.01
C THR A 55 -10.22 -19.06 10.85
N TYR A 56 -8.92 -18.82 10.90
CA TYR A 56 -8.32 -17.48 10.72
C TYR A 56 -8.14 -17.10 9.23
N TYR A 57 -8.66 -17.90 8.32
CA TYR A 57 -8.48 -17.70 6.89
C TYR A 57 -9.80 -17.21 6.30
N GLY A 58 -9.86 -15.93 5.96
CA GLY A 58 -10.98 -15.31 5.24
C GLY A 58 -11.39 -16.14 4.03
N GLY A 59 -12.70 -16.23 3.80
CA GLY A 59 -13.32 -16.94 2.70
C GLY A 59 -13.05 -16.27 1.36
N GLU A 60 -13.44 -16.95 0.27
CA GLU A 60 -13.14 -16.53 -1.10
C GLU A 60 -13.69 -15.14 -1.47
N GLU A 61 -14.63 -14.58 -0.69
CA GLU A 61 -15.25 -13.27 -0.93
C GLU A 61 -14.76 -12.18 0.04
N ASP A 62 -14.03 -12.53 1.09
CA ASP A 62 -13.62 -11.59 2.14
C ASP A 62 -12.54 -10.60 1.66
N GLY A 63 -12.72 -9.31 1.92
CA GLY A 63 -11.75 -8.27 1.55
C GLY A 63 -11.73 -7.89 0.06
N MET A 64 -12.76 -8.25 -0.71
CA MET A 64 -12.93 -7.77 -2.07
C MET A 64 -13.37 -6.29 -2.05
N GLY A 65 -12.45 -5.40 -2.44
CA GLY A 65 -12.67 -3.96 -2.39
C GLY A 65 -12.78 -3.31 -3.77
N THR A 66 -13.24 -2.06 -3.79
CA THR A 66 -13.20 -1.24 -5.01
C THR A 66 -11.79 -0.66 -5.14
N VAL A 67 -10.99 -1.21 -6.05
CA VAL A 67 -9.68 -0.66 -6.42
C VAL A 67 -9.87 0.42 -7.49
N PRO A 68 -9.33 1.64 -7.32
CA PRO A 68 -9.38 2.68 -8.33
C PRO A 68 -8.83 2.20 -9.69
N GLU A 69 -9.47 2.60 -10.79
CA GLU A 69 -9.11 2.17 -12.15
C GLU A 69 -7.64 2.47 -12.48
N ALA A 70 -7.13 3.63 -12.03
CA ALA A 70 -5.73 3.99 -12.22
C ALA A 70 -4.76 3.02 -11.54
N ILE A 71 -5.13 2.48 -10.37
CA ILE A 71 -4.32 1.48 -9.64
C ILE A 71 -4.39 0.14 -10.36
N MET A 72 -5.59 -0.30 -10.78
CA MET A 72 -5.77 -1.54 -11.54
C MET A 72 -4.95 -1.54 -12.83
N LYS A 73 -4.98 -0.43 -13.59
CA LYS A 73 -4.19 -0.28 -14.81
C LYS A 73 -2.69 -0.40 -14.56
N ARG A 74 -2.17 0.30 -13.54
CA ARG A 74 -0.74 0.23 -13.16
C ARG A 74 -0.35 -1.17 -12.70
N LEU A 75 -1.25 -1.85 -11.97
CA LEU A 75 -1.05 -3.21 -11.49
C LEU A 75 -0.95 -4.20 -12.66
N GLU A 76 -1.86 -4.14 -13.64
CA GLU A 76 -1.84 -5.03 -14.81
C GLU A 76 -0.64 -4.76 -15.74
N GLU A 77 -0.29 -3.49 -15.95
CA GLU A 77 0.92 -3.11 -16.71
C GLU A 77 2.19 -3.61 -16.01
N GLY A 78 2.32 -3.37 -14.72
CA GLY A 78 3.46 -3.83 -13.93
C GLY A 78 3.57 -5.36 -13.88
N TYR A 79 2.45 -6.06 -13.74
CA TYR A 79 2.43 -7.52 -13.80
C TYR A 79 2.91 -8.04 -15.16
N ARG A 80 2.45 -7.43 -16.26
CA ARG A 80 2.90 -7.80 -17.62
C ARG A 80 4.40 -7.61 -17.79
N GLU A 81 4.95 -6.49 -17.31
CA GLU A 81 6.38 -6.19 -17.36
C GLU A 81 7.21 -7.14 -16.49
N LEU A 82 6.71 -7.47 -15.29
CA LEU A 82 7.31 -8.47 -14.42
C LEU A 82 7.39 -9.83 -15.11
N GLN A 83 6.33 -10.26 -15.81
CA GLN A 83 6.33 -11.53 -16.54
C GLN A 83 7.30 -11.52 -17.72
N ALA A 84 7.43 -10.40 -18.42
CA ALA A 84 8.38 -10.26 -19.55
C ALA A 84 9.85 -10.20 -19.11
N THR A 85 10.14 -9.63 -17.92
CA THR A 85 11.52 -9.38 -17.46
C THR A 85 12.11 -10.59 -16.73
N PRO A 86 13.29 -11.12 -17.10
CA PRO A 86 13.93 -12.17 -16.31
C PRO A 86 14.29 -11.64 -14.91
N SER A 87 13.79 -12.30 -13.86
CA SER A 87 14.05 -11.94 -12.46
C SER A 87 14.16 -13.21 -11.63
N LYS A 88 15.01 -13.18 -10.60
CA LYS A 88 15.17 -14.24 -9.60
C LYS A 88 14.35 -13.98 -8.33
N SER A 89 13.54 -12.91 -8.32
CA SER A 89 12.74 -12.52 -7.16
C SER A 89 11.72 -13.59 -6.77
N LEU A 90 11.50 -13.77 -5.47
CA LEU A 90 10.41 -14.61 -4.96
C LEU A 90 9.04 -14.09 -5.40
N LEU A 91 8.89 -12.77 -5.55
CA LEU A 91 7.71 -12.15 -6.16
C LEU A 91 7.41 -12.79 -7.53
N LYS A 92 8.39 -12.83 -8.44
CA LYS A 92 8.18 -13.41 -9.78
C LYS A 92 7.90 -14.91 -9.72
N LYS A 93 8.51 -15.62 -8.77
CA LYS A 93 8.32 -17.07 -8.59
C LYS A 93 6.88 -17.41 -8.15
N TYR A 94 6.30 -16.64 -7.22
CA TYR A 94 5.02 -16.98 -6.58
C TYR A 94 3.82 -16.16 -7.06
N LEU A 95 4.03 -14.99 -7.66
CA LEU A 95 2.95 -14.23 -8.31
C LEU A 95 2.58 -14.85 -9.67
N THR A 96 1.99 -16.04 -9.61
CA THR A 96 1.47 -16.74 -10.79
C THR A 96 0.21 -16.05 -11.32
N PRO A 97 -0.21 -16.32 -12.58
CA PRO A 97 -1.46 -15.76 -13.11
C PRO A 97 -2.69 -16.08 -12.26
N MET A 98 -2.70 -17.25 -11.62
CA MET A 98 -3.80 -17.66 -10.74
C MET A 98 -3.84 -16.81 -9.47
N VAL A 99 -2.71 -16.70 -8.77
CA VAL A 99 -2.57 -15.89 -7.55
C VAL A 99 -2.83 -14.42 -7.85
N PHE A 100 -2.30 -13.89 -8.96
CA PHE A 100 -2.56 -12.50 -9.37
C PHE A 100 -4.07 -12.23 -9.54
N ASN A 101 -4.80 -13.13 -10.21
CA ASN A 101 -6.24 -12.93 -10.42
C ASN A 101 -7.06 -13.04 -9.14
N GLN A 102 -6.64 -13.87 -8.18
CA GLN A 102 -7.26 -13.98 -6.86
C GLN A 102 -7.03 -12.74 -5.98
N LEU A 103 -5.85 -12.12 -6.10
CA LEU A 103 -5.42 -11.05 -5.18
C LEU A 103 -5.62 -9.63 -5.74
N LYS A 104 -5.71 -9.43 -7.06
CA LYS A 104 -5.69 -8.09 -7.69
C LYS A 104 -6.78 -7.11 -7.25
N ARG A 105 -7.88 -7.60 -6.67
CA ARG A 105 -9.01 -6.79 -6.18
C ARG A 105 -9.19 -6.87 -4.66
N ARG A 106 -8.26 -7.51 -3.96
CA ARG A 106 -8.24 -7.54 -2.49
C ARG A 106 -7.75 -6.20 -1.95
N VAL A 107 -8.39 -5.74 -0.89
CA VAL A 107 -8.07 -4.49 -0.21
C VAL A 107 -8.17 -4.73 1.30
N THR A 108 -7.18 -4.24 2.05
CA THR A 108 -7.19 -4.30 3.52
C THR A 108 -8.17 -3.27 4.10
N ALA A 109 -8.53 -3.39 5.37
CA ALA A 109 -9.36 -2.38 6.05
C ALA A 109 -8.70 -0.98 6.04
N ALA A 110 -7.37 -0.92 5.99
CA ALA A 110 -6.60 0.32 5.85
C ALA A 110 -6.53 0.86 4.41
N GLY A 111 -7.05 0.12 3.43
CA GLY A 111 -7.08 0.52 2.02
C GLY A 111 -5.88 0.07 1.20
N ALA A 112 -5.00 -0.80 1.73
CA ALA A 112 -3.83 -1.29 1.01
C ALA A 112 -4.23 -2.29 -0.08
N THR A 113 -3.62 -2.17 -1.25
CA THR A 113 -3.91 -2.98 -2.44
C THR A 113 -2.74 -3.91 -2.80
N LEU A 114 -2.97 -4.84 -3.73
CA LEU A 114 -1.88 -5.67 -4.25
C LEU A 114 -0.75 -4.83 -4.89
N LEU A 115 -1.07 -3.68 -5.47
CA LEU A 115 -0.04 -2.79 -6.03
C LEU A 115 0.91 -2.30 -4.94
N ASP A 116 0.37 -1.89 -3.79
CA ASP A 116 1.18 -1.42 -2.65
C ASP A 116 2.12 -2.52 -2.14
N VAL A 117 1.68 -3.78 -2.22
CA VAL A 117 2.48 -4.94 -1.81
C VAL A 117 3.66 -5.20 -2.75
N ILE A 118 3.44 -5.10 -4.07
CA ILE A 118 4.41 -5.58 -5.08
C ILE A 118 5.19 -4.47 -5.78
N GLN A 119 4.78 -3.19 -5.65
CA GLN A 119 5.34 -2.08 -6.42
C GLN A 119 6.86 -1.96 -6.33
N SER A 120 7.45 -2.31 -5.18
CA SER A 120 8.90 -2.28 -5.01
C SER A 120 9.59 -3.36 -5.84
N GLY A 121 9.03 -4.56 -5.95
CA GLY A 121 9.59 -5.64 -6.76
C GLY A 121 9.38 -5.41 -8.26
N LEU A 122 8.32 -4.68 -8.64
CA LEU A 122 8.13 -4.21 -10.02
C LEU A 122 9.18 -3.18 -10.43
N ALA A 123 9.47 -2.21 -9.56
CA ALA A 123 10.46 -1.16 -9.82
C ALA A 123 11.92 -1.68 -9.76
N ASN A 124 12.18 -2.73 -8.99
CA ASN A 124 13.52 -3.27 -8.73
C ASN A 124 13.56 -4.78 -9.02
N PRO A 125 13.64 -5.18 -10.31
CA PRO A 125 13.54 -6.59 -10.72
C PRO A 125 14.72 -7.47 -10.26
N ASP A 126 15.81 -6.86 -9.79
CA ASP A 126 16.98 -7.50 -9.19
C ASP A 126 16.81 -7.83 -7.70
N SER A 127 15.69 -7.42 -7.08
CA SER A 127 15.36 -7.75 -5.69
C SER A 127 15.30 -9.27 -5.45
N GLY A 128 15.80 -9.71 -4.29
CA GLY A 128 15.70 -11.13 -3.89
C GLY A 128 14.26 -11.56 -3.57
N VAL A 129 13.48 -10.71 -2.90
CA VAL A 129 12.10 -11.02 -2.46
C VAL A 129 11.07 -10.24 -3.29
N GLY A 130 11.04 -8.91 -3.16
CA GLY A 130 10.18 -8.04 -3.98
C GLY A 130 8.76 -7.81 -3.47
N VAL A 131 8.41 -8.28 -2.26
CA VAL A 131 7.12 -8.01 -1.60
C VAL A 131 7.33 -7.27 -0.28
N TYR A 132 6.44 -6.34 0.04
CA TYR A 132 6.39 -5.62 1.32
C TYR A 132 4.94 -5.61 1.82
N ALA A 133 4.73 -5.82 3.12
CA ALA A 133 3.40 -5.71 3.73
C ALA A 133 3.16 -4.23 4.15
N PRO A 134 2.15 -3.53 3.57
CA PRO A 134 1.83 -2.16 3.98
C PRO A 134 1.25 -2.08 5.40
N ASP A 135 0.55 -3.12 5.84
CA ASP A 135 -0.07 -3.25 7.15
C ASP A 135 -0.05 -4.71 7.64
N ALA A 136 -0.43 -4.93 8.90
CA ALA A 136 -0.44 -6.27 9.48
C ALA A 136 -1.50 -7.21 8.86
N GLU A 137 -2.62 -6.67 8.39
CA GLU A 137 -3.69 -7.43 7.75
C GLU A 137 -3.26 -8.00 6.40
N SER A 138 -2.29 -7.36 5.74
CA SER A 138 -1.76 -7.76 4.44
C SER A 138 -1.23 -9.20 4.42
N TYR A 139 -0.68 -9.70 5.53
CA TYR A 139 -0.25 -11.10 5.65
C TYR A 139 -1.41 -12.10 5.55
N ILE A 140 -2.62 -11.68 5.91
CA ILE A 140 -3.83 -12.50 5.85
C ILE A 140 -4.48 -12.33 4.48
N MET A 141 -4.62 -11.07 4.05
CA MET A 141 -5.38 -10.70 2.86
C MET A 141 -4.67 -11.07 1.55
N PHE A 142 -3.34 -11.12 1.57
CA PHE A 142 -2.50 -11.53 0.45
C PHE A 142 -1.69 -12.79 0.77
N ARG A 143 -2.20 -13.66 1.66
CA ARG A 143 -1.51 -14.88 2.12
C ARG A 143 -1.08 -15.81 0.98
N ASP A 144 -1.87 -15.90 -0.09
CA ASP A 144 -1.59 -16.78 -1.22
C ASP A 144 -0.30 -16.37 -1.96
N LEU A 145 0.16 -15.13 -1.72
CA LEU A 145 1.48 -14.65 -2.13
C LEU A 145 2.50 -14.70 -0.97
N PHE A 146 2.13 -14.25 0.24
CA PHE A 146 3.07 -14.14 1.36
C PHE A 146 3.52 -15.48 1.93
N ASP A 147 2.60 -16.43 2.17
CA ASP A 147 2.91 -17.73 2.77
C ASP A 147 4.01 -18.48 2.01
N PRO A 148 3.90 -18.70 0.69
CA PRO A 148 4.95 -19.41 -0.04
C PRO A 148 6.25 -18.59 -0.18
N VAL A 149 6.19 -17.26 -0.14
CA VAL A 149 7.38 -16.39 -0.12
C VAL A 149 8.14 -16.51 1.20
N ILE A 150 7.42 -16.50 2.33
CA ILE A 150 8.00 -16.61 3.67
C ILE A 150 8.66 -17.98 3.84
N ASP A 151 7.95 -19.05 3.45
CA ASP A 151 8.43 -20.43 3.55
C ASP A 151 9.75 -20.63 2.79
N ASP A 152 9.81 -20.16 1.53
CA ASP A 152 11.01 -20.27 0.68
C ASP A 152 12.15 -19.38 1.16
N TYR A 153 11.84 -18.16 1.62
CA TYR A 153 12.86 -17.23 2.13
C TYR A 153 13.52 -17.71 3.42
N HIS A 154 12.74 -18.32 4.32
CA HIS A 154 13.22 -18.83 5.60
C HIS A 154 13.68 -20.30 5.57
N GLY A 155 13.68 -20.93 4.40
CA GLY A 155 14.20 -22.29 4.22
C GLY A 155 13.37 -23.38 4.89
N GLY A 156 12.04 -23.26 4.87
CA GLY A 156 11.11 -24.23 5.46
C GLY A 156 10.57 -23.85 6.83
N PHE A 157 10.69 -22.59 7.24
CA PHE A 157 9.97 -22.06 8.41
C PHE A 157 8.54 -21.74 7.97
N GLY A 158 7.69 -22.76 8.03
CA GLY A 158 6.33 -22.72 7.51
C GLY A 158 5.39 -21.94 8.43
N SER A 159 4.16 -21.74 7.96
CA SER A 159 3.10 -21.02 8.69
C SER A 159 2.70 -21.64 10.04
N ARG A 160 3.26 -22.82 10.39
CA ARG A 160 3.04 -23.52 11.66
C ARG A 160 4.19 -23.39 12.64
N ASP A 161 5.31 -22.81 12.22
CA ASP A 161 6.50 -22.68 13.06
C ASP A 161 6.42 -21.40 13.89
N LEU A 162 6.68 -21.52 15.19
CA LEU A 162 6.64 -20.41 16.14
C LEU A 162 8.03 -19.81 16.30
N HIS A 163 8.12 -18.48 16.30
CA HIS A 163 9.38 -17.82 16.65
C HIS A 163 9.78 -18.23 18.07
N PRO A 164 11.03 -18.64 18.32
CA PRO A 164 11.48 -19.00 19.66
C PRO A 164 11.30 -17.80 20.60
N GLY A 165 10.69 -18.03 21.76
CA GLY A 165 10.47 -16.98 22.75
C GLY A 165 11.80 -16.38 23.21
N ILE A 166 11.83 -15.07 23.42
CA ILE A 166 12.97 -14.40 24.07
C ILE A 166 12.97 -14.85 25.53
N THR A 167 13.90 -15.75 25.88
CA THR A 167 14.22 -16.12 27.27
C THR A 167 15.10 -15.09 27.93
#